data_AF-A0A967GEV2-F1
#
_entry.id   AF-A0A967GEV2-F1
#
_cell.length_a   1.000
_cell.length_b   1.000
_cell.length_c   1.000
_cell.angle_alpha   90.00
_cell.angle_beta   90.00
_cell.angle_gamma   90.00
#
_symmetry.space_group_name_H-M   'P 1'
#
loop_
_entity.id
_entity.type
_entity.pdbx_description
1 polymer ?
#
loop_
_entity_poly.entity_id
_entity_poly.type
_entity_poly.pdbx_seq_one_letter_code
_entity_poly.pdbx_strand_id
1 'polypeptide(L)' 'MALFEMRGATIGYNGVPVLRDITLTIERGERVAFVGPSGAGKSTLLGTLYGQQAARAALVPQEYALVKTLSVFHNVYM' A
#
# COMPACT_ATOMS: atom_id res chain seq x y z
N MET A 1 2.54 -17.67 -8.57
CA MET A 1 3.16 -17.58 -7.22
C MET A 1 2.76 -16.23 -6.68
N ALA A 2 1.94 -16.23 -5.63
CA ALA A 2 1.38 -15.02 -5.04
C ALA A 2 2.51 -14.06 -4.63
N LEU A 3 2.36 -12.80 -5.03
CA LEU A 3 3.23 -11.71 -4.57
C LEU A 3 2.77 -11.20 -3.20
N PHE A 4 1.46 -11.16 -2.99
CA PHE A 4 0.82 -10.83 -1.71
C PHE A 4 -0.26 -11.85 -1.37
N GLU A 5 -0.35 -12.21 -0.09
CA GLU A 5 -1.38 -13.11 0.42
C GLU A 5 -1.77 -12.72 1.85
N MET A 6 -3.07 -12.63 2.10
CA MET A 6 -3.68 -12.43 3.41
C MET A 6 -4.89 -13.35 3.56
N ARG A 7 -5.09 -13.89 4.75
CA ARG A 7 -6.22 -14.78 5.09
C ARG A 7 -6.82 -14.36 6.41
N GLY A 8 -8.08 -13.95 6.41
CA GLY A 8 -8.82 -13.51 7.61
C GLY A 8 -8.14 -12.36 8.38
N ALA A 9 -7.38 -11.50 7.69
CA ALA A 9 -6.57 -10.48 8.33
C ALA A 9 -7.44 -9.32 8.84
N THR A 10 -7.19 -8.89 10.07
CA THR A 10 -7.74 -7.65 10.64
C THR A 10 -6.63 -6.63 10.76
N ILE A 11 -6.78 -5.48 10.10
CA ILE A 11 -5.71 -4.48 9.96
C ILE A 11 -6.21 -3.10 10.37
N GLY A 12 -5.32 -2.32 10.98
CA GLY A 12 -5.66 -1.03 11.57
C GLY A 12 -4.45 -0.38 12.24
N TYR A 13 -4.70 0.68 13.00
CA TYR A 13 -3.65 1.48 13.65
C TYR A 13 -3.81 1.46 15.16
N ASN A 14 -2.71 1.32 15.90
CA ASN A 14 -2.70 1.38 17.36
C ASN A 14 -3.76 0.46 18.02
N GLY A 15 -3.97 -0.72 17.45
CA GLY A 15 -4.97 -1.69 17.93
C GLY A 15 -6.42 -1.39 17.53
N VAL A 16 -6.70 -0.26 16.88
CA VAL A 16 -8.04 0.07 16.36
C VAL A 16 -8.21 -0.53 14.96
N PRO A 17 -9.14 -1.48 14.76
CA PRO A 17 -9.33 -2.13 13.47
C PRO A 17 -10.01 -1.19 12.47
N VAL A 18 -9.42 -1.09 11.26
CA VAL A 18 -9.96 -0.33 10.12
C VAL A 18 -10.62 -1.27 9.11
N LEU A 19 -9.99 -2.42 8.85
CA LEU A 19 -10.53 -3.50 8.01
C LEU A 19 -10.52 -4.79 8.82
N ARG A 20 -11.55 -5.62 8.66
CA ARG A 20 -11.73 -6.87 9.40
C ARG A 20 -11.92 -8.02 8.43
N ASP A 21 -11.40 -9.18 8.78
CA ASP A 21 -11.58 -10.44 8.05
C ASP A 21 -11.27 -10.35 6.55
N ILE A 22 -10.17 -9.66 6.20
CA ILE A 22 -9.75 -9.50 4.81
C ILE A 22 -8.97 -10.73 4.37
N THR A 23 -9.48 -11.36 3.31
CA THR A 23 -8.75 -12.38 2.54
C THR A 23 -8.46 -11.81 1.14
N LEU A 24 -7.17 -11.78 0.79
CA LEU A 24 -6.69 -11.17 -0.46
C LEU A 24 -5.48 -11.93 -0.96
N THR A 25 -5.48 -12.28 -2.25
CA THR A 25 -4.32 -12.80 -2.94
C THR A 25 -4.07 -11.93 -4.17
N ILE A 26 -2.81 -11.52 -4.37
CA ILE A 26 -2.37 -10.81 -5.59
C ILE A 26 -1.22 -11.58 -6.20
N GLU A 27 -1.41 -12.05 -7.43
CA GLU A 27 -0.41 -12.78 -8.19
C GLU A 27 0.58 -11.85 -8.89
N ARG A 28 1.79 -12.37 -9.16
CA ARG A 28 2.79 -11.62 -9.93
C ARG A 28 2.26 -11.29 -11.32
N GLY A 29 2.32 -10.00 -11.68
CA GLY A 29 1.87 -9.51 -12.99
C GLY A 29 0.42 -9.02 -13.02
N GLU A 30 -0.34 -9.25 -11.95
CA GLU A 30 -1.69 -8.70 -11.84
C GLU A 30 -1.68 -7.18 -11.67
N ARG A 31 -2.73 -6.55 -12.21
CA ARG A 31 -3.03 -5.14 -12.00
C ARG A 31 -4.35 -5.06 -11.26
N VAL A 32 -4.28 -4.60 -10.01
CA VAL A 32 -5.44 -4.55 -9.11
C VAL A 32 -5.72 -3.10 -8.76
N ALA A 33 -7.00 -2.73 -8.75
CA ALA A 33 -7.47 -1.43 -8.29
C ALA A 33 -8.37 -1.61 -7.06
N PHE A 34 -8.04 -0.90 -5.97
CA PHE A 34 -8.92 -0.81 -4.80
C PHE A 34 -9.84 0.39 -4.94
N VAL A 35 -11.15 0.13 -5.02
CA VAL A 35 -12.17 1.17 -5.20
C VAL A 35 -13.05 1.23 -3.95
N GLY A 36 -13.41 2.45 -3.54
CA GLY A 36 -14.27 2.69 -2.38
C GLY A 36 -14.21 4.15 -1.92
N PRO A 37 -15.14 4.58 -1.06
CA PRO A 37 -15.20 5.97 -0.59
C PRO A 37 -13.96 6.37 0.23
N SER A 38 -13.79 7.68 0.46
CA SER A 38 -12.79 8.17 1.40
C SER A 38 -13.03 7.55 2.79
N GLY A 39 -11.96 7.15 3.48
CA GLY A 39 -12.06 6.46 4.77
C GLY A 39 -12.34 4.95 4.71
N ALA A 40 -12.58 4.35 3.54
CA ALA A 40 -12.84 2.91 3.41
C ALA A 40 -11.64 1.98 3.72
N GLY A 41 -10.51 2.50 4.21
CA GLY A 41 -9.34 1.69 4.57
C GLY A 41 -8.36 1.35 3.44
N LYS A 42 -8.52 1.93 2.24
CA LYS A 42 -7.64 1.67 1.07
C LYS A 42 -6.16 1.96 1.37
N SER A 43 -5.84 3.12 1.92
CA SER A 43 -4.45 3.48 2.26
C SER A 43 -3.91 2.60 3.39
N THR A 44 -4.76 2.18 4.33
CA THR A 44 -4.39 1.21 5.38
C THR A 44 -4.03 -0.15 4.79
N LEU A 45 -4.80 -0.63 3.81
CA LEU A 45 -4.51 -1.87 3.09
C LEU A 45 -3.19 -1.77 2.33
N LEU A 46 -2.98 -0.68 1.56
CA LEU A 46 -1.73 -0.45 0.83
C LEU A 46 -0.51 -0.37 1.75
N GLY A 47 -0.61 0.37 2.86
CA GLY A 47 0.47 0.45 3.85
C GLY A 47 0.78 -0.90 4.49
N THR A 48 -0.24 -1.73 4.75
CA THR A 48 -0.04 -3.08 5.30
C THR A 48 0.63 -4.00 4.30
N LEU A 49 0.18 -4.01 3.03
CA LEU A 49 0.81 -4.78 1.96
C LEU A 49 2.27 -4.37 1.79
N TYR A 50 2.56 -3.06 1.76
CA TYR A 50 3.92 -2.57 1.68
C TYR A 50 4.77 -3.01 2.88
N GLY A 51 4.25 -2.93 4.10
CA GLY A 51 4.95 -3.38 5.31
C GLY A 51 5.34 -4.86 5.29
N GLN A 52 4.56 -5.72 4.62
CA GLN A 52 4.87 -7.16 4.50
C GLN A 52 6.00 -7.45 3.49
N GLN A 53 6.19 -6.60 2.48
CA GLN A 53 7.13 -6.82 1.37
C GLN A 53 7.95 -5.57 1.02
N ALA A 54 8.32 -4.76 2.01
CA ALA A 54 9.00 -3.48 1.77
C ALA A 54 10.30 -3.62 0.94
N ALA A 55 11.01 -4.74 1.07
CA ALA A 55 12.22 -5.03 0.29
C ALA A 55 11.95 -5.42 -1.19
N ARG A 56 10.70 -5.65 -1.58
CA ARG A 56 10.30 -6.21 -2.88
C ARG A 56 9.22 -5.39 -3.58
N ALA A 57 8.78 -4.30 -2.95
CA ALA A 57 7.75 -3.40 -3.45
C ALA A 57 8.25 -1.95 -3.35
N ALA A 58 7.86 -1.12 -4.31
CA ALA A 58 7.94 0.32 -4.19
C ALA A 58 6.55 0.86 -3.84
N LEU A 59 6.47 1.79 -2.89
CA LEU A 59 5.23 2.47 -2.53
C LEU A 59 5.30 3.91 -3.04
N VAL A 60 4.30 4.31 -3.81
CA VAL A 60 4.07 5.71 -4.16
C VAL A 60 2.94 6.21 -3.27
N PRO A 61 3.23 7.05 -2.26
CA PRO A 61 2.21 7.57 -1.35
C PRO A 61 1.27 8.55 -2.05
N GLN A 62 0.13 8.85 -1.41
CA GLN A 62 -0.85 9.81 -1.92
C GLN A 62 -0.30 11.25 -1.90
N GLU A 63 0.54 11.58 -0.91
CA GLU A 63 1.23 12.86 -0.86
C GLU A 63 2.49 12.84 -1.72
N TYR A 64 2.74 13.93 -2.44
CA TYR A 64 3.96 14.07 -3.23
C TYR A 64 5.15 14.18 -2.29
N ALA A 65 5.95 13.11 -2.17
CA ALA A 65 7.18 13.07 -1.38
C ALA A 65 8.34 13.85 -2.03
N LEU A 66 8.04 14.96 -2.71
CA LEU A 66 9.01 15.77 -3.43
C LEU A 66 9.66 16.80 -2.50
N VAL A 67 10.99 16.89 -2.56
CA VAL A 67 11.75 17.96 -1.94
C VAL A 67 11.60 19.21 -2.80
N LYS A 68 10.86 20.20 -2.28
CA LYS A 68 10.47 21.41 -3.01
C LYS A 68 11.65 22.23 -3.55
N THR A 69 12.81 22.14 -2.91
CA THR A 69 14.02 22.88 -3.30
C THR A 69 14.80 22.19 -4.41
N LEU A 70 14.45 20.96 -4.77
CA LEU A 70 15.13 20.16 -5.79
C LEU A 70 14.35 20.18 -7.10
N SER A 71 15.06 20.08 -8.23
CA SER A 71 14.40 19.90 -9.53
C SER A 71 13.73 18.52 -9.63
N VAL A 72 12.83 18.33 -10.59
CA VAL A 72 12.21 17.02 -10.86
C VAL A 72 13.27 15.95 -11.14
N PHE A 73 14.31 16.29 -11.90
CA PHE A 73 15.42 15.37 -12.17
C PHE A 73 16.09 14.89 -10.87
N HIS A 74 16.37 15.79 -9.93
CA HIS A 74 16.98 15.43 -8.65
C HIS A 74 16.03 14.64 -7.74
N ASN A 75 14.72 14.88 -7.81
CA ASN A 75 13.75 14.09 -7.04
C ASN A 75 13.54 12.67 -7.59
N VAL A 76 13.82 12.44 -8.88
CA VAL A 76 13.52 11.16 -9.55
C VAL A 76 14.76 10.30 -9.75
N TYR A 77 15.93 10.91 -9.99
CA TYR A 77 17.15 10.20 -10.39
C TYR A 77 18.28 10.24 -9.35
N MET A 78 18.13 10.96 -8.25
CA MET A 78 19.07 10.97 -7.11
C MET A 78 18.38 10.44 -5.87
#